data_AF-J9B9N9-F1
#
_entry.id   AF-J9B9N9-F1
#
_cell.length_a   1.000
_cell.length_b   1.000
_cell.length_c   1.000
_cell.angle_alpha   90.00
_cell.angle_beta   90.00
_cell.angle_gamma   90.00
#
_symmetry.space_group_name_H-M   'P 1'
#
loop_
_entity.id
_entity.type
_entity.pdbx_description
1 polymer ?
#
loop_
_entity_poly.entity_id
_entity_poly.type
_entity_poly.pdbx_seq_one_letter_code
_entity_poly.pdbx_strand_id
1 'polypeptide(L)'
;MLLHGIIPAFRSFIATIVHNDFTEQINFSREPAMARNRHTDDILNVNVGGKRYTVRRTDLLADPKSKLAEWFKPGTVKQIATDKGGNYYLDRDPKSFRHILAYLRLKKKNLFYHWRYLQSRMI
;
A
#
# COMPACT_ATOMS: atom_id res chain seq x y z
N MET A 1 9.81 23.20 -24.85
CA MET A 1 10.57 22.78 -26.05
C MET A 1 12.01 23.17 -25.84
N LEU A 2 13.08 22.38 -25.91
CA LEU A 2 13.35 20.95 -26.08
C LEU A 2 14.76 20.77 -25.50
N LEU A 3 14.98 19.85 -24.56
CA LEU A 3 16.29 19.25 -24.31
C LEU A 3 16.06 17.74 -24.20
N HIS A 4 15.87 17.11 -25.37
CA HIS A 4 15.86 15.67 -25.54
C HIS A 4 16.77 15.36 -26.72
N GLY A 5 17.94 14.76 -26.45
CA GLY A 5 18.86 14.42 -27.52
C GLY A 5 20.23 13.94 -27.08
N ILE A 6 20.32 13.09 -26.06
CA ILE A 6 21.53 12.27 -25.94
C ILE A 6 21.38 11.13 -26.95
N ILE A 7 22.23 11.18 -27.98
CA ILE A 7 22.23 10.33 -29.17
C ILE A 7 22.29 8.84 -28.76
N PRO A 8 21.50 7.93 -29.39
CA PRO A 8 21.50 6.50 -29.08
C PRO A 8 22.90 5.83 -29.09
N ALA A 9 23.82 6.37 -29.91
CA ALA A 9 25.20 5.91 -30.00
C ALA A 9 25.98 6.01 -28.68
N PHE A 10 25.66 6.99 -27.83
CA PHE A 10 26.37 7.19 -26.56
C PHE A 10 26.02 6.12 -25.52
N ARG A 11 24.81 5.54 -25.59
CA ARG A 11 24.38 4.43 -24.72
C ARG A 11 25.09 3.13 -25.06
N SER A 12 25.31 2.86 -26.35
CA SER A 12 26.03 1.66 -26.79
C SER A 12 27.52 1.74 -26.41
N PHE A 13 28.10 2.94 -26.44
CA PHE A 13 29.50 3.16 -26.08
C PHE A 13 29.79 2.89 -24.59
N ILE A 14 28.90 3.30 -23.69
CA ILE A 14 29.03 3.02 -22.25
C ILE A 14 28.81 1.53 -21.93
N ALA A 15 27.89 0.86 -22.64
CA ALA A 15 27.60 -0.56 -22.43
C ALA A 15 28.75 -1.50 -22.83
N THR A 16 29.61 -1.09 -23.77
CA THR A 16 30.77 -1.89 -24.21
C THR A 16 32.00 -1.70 -23.33
N ILE A 17 32.17 -0.53 -22.70
CA ILE A 17 33.38 -0.19 -21.92
C ILE A 17 33.30 -0.64 -20.45
N VAL A 18 32.09 -0.76 -19.89
CA VAL A 18 31.91 -1.19 -18.50
C VAL A 18 31.36 -2.60 -18.48
N HIS A 19 32.19 -3.54 -18.03
CA HIS A 19 31.85 -4.95 -17.83
C HIS A 19 30.51 -5.08 -17.08
N ASN A 20 29.44 -5.47 -17.80
CA ASN A 20 28.13 -6.03 -17.40
C ASN A 20 27.34 -5.56 -16.14
N ASP A 21 27.82 -4.67 -15.29
CA ASP A 21 27.17 -4.37 -14.00
C ASP A 21 26.16 -3.21 -14.07
N PHE A 22 26.36 -2.26 -14.99
CA PHE A 22 25.53 -1.04 -15.02
C PHE A 22 24.20 -1.24 -15.74
N THR A 23 24.17 -2.07 -16.79
CA THR A 23 22.98 -2.35 -17.61
C THR A 23 21.88 -3.11 -16.87
N GLU A 24 22.22 -3.92 -15.87
CA GLU A 24 21.22 -4.61 -15.04
C GLU A 24 20.54 -3.68 -14.05
N GLN A 25 21.25 -2.69 -13.48
CA GLN A 25 20.66 -1.74 -12.53
C GLN A 25 19.63 -0.80 -13.16
N ILE A 26 19.84 -0.41 -14.42
CA ILE A 26 18.88 0.42 -15.20
C ILE A 26 17.65 -0.37 -15.65
N ASN A 27 17.73 -1.70 -15.78
CA ASN A 27 16.60 -2.56 -16.11
C ASN A 27 15.82 -3.00 -14.85
N PHE A 28 16.51 -3.22 -13.72
CA PHE A 28 15.89 -3.47 -12.41
C PHE A 28 15.04 -2.28 -11.92
N SER A 29 15.40 -1.06 -12.33
CA SER A 29 14.66 0.16 -12.03
C SER A 29 13.56 0.50 -13.04
N ARG A 30 13.45 -0.26 -14.15
CA ARG A 30 12.51 -0.04 -15.26
C ARG A 30 11.47 -1.15 -15.45
N GLU A 31 11.26 -2.01 -14.45
CA GLU A 31 9.96 -2.67 -14.33
C GLU A 31 8.88 -1.63 -14.01
N PRO A 32 7.69 -1.71 -14.61
CA PRO A 32 6.72 -0.63 -14.57
C PRO A 32 6.25 -0.41 -13.13
N ALA A 33 6.54 0.77 -12.58
CA ALA A 33 5.91 1.31 -11.38
C ALA A 33 4.36 1.31 -11.46
N MET A 34 3.78 0.98 -12.62
CA MET A 34 2.34 0.79 -12.85
C MET A 34 1.82 -0.62 -12.56
N ALA A 35 2.67 -1.64 -12.39
CA ALA A 35 2.23 -2.99 -11.98
C ALA A 35 2.20 -3.16 -10.45
N ARG A 36 2.93 -2.31 -9.71
CA ARG A 36 2.77 -2.21 -8.26
C ARG A 36 1.45 -1.49 -8.01
N ASN A 37 0.45 -2.27 -7.59
CA ASN A 37 -0.67 -1.84 -6.78
C ASN A 37 -2.06 -1.73 -7.44
N ARG A 38 -2.52 -2.82 -8.09
CA ARG A 38 -3.95 -2.99 -8.39
C ARG A 38 -4.81 -3.42 -7.18
N HIS A 39 -4.20 -3.54 -6.00
CA HIS A 39 -4.81 -4.24 -4.86
C HIS A 39 -4.96 -3.40 -3.57
N THR A 40 -4.37 -2.21 -3.42
CA THR A 40 -4.48 -1.49 -2.13
C THR A 40 -5.89 -1.01 -1.82
N ASP A 41 -6.75 -0.80 -2.82
CA ASP A 41 -8.12 -0.30 -2.61
C ASP A 41 -9.22 -1.36 -2.73
N ASP A 42 -8.84 -2.63 -2.58
CA ASP A 42 -9.79 -3.74 -2.62
C ASP A 42 -10.88 -3.59 -1.54
N ILE A 43 -12.11 -3.91 -1.91
CA ILE A 43 -13.21 -4.08 -0.97
C ILE A 43 -13.11 -5.48 -0.38
N LEU A 44 -13.00 -5.55 0.94
CA LEU A 44 -12.87 -6.80 1.70
C LEU A 44 -14.11 -7.01 2.56
N ASN A 45 -14.56 -8.26 2.65
CA ASN A 45 -15.56 -8.68 3.61
C ASN A 45 -14.87 -9.39 4.78
N VAL A 46 -15.11 -8.89 5.99
CA VAL A 46 -14.54 -9.41 7.24
C VAL A 46 -15.69 -9.81 8.16
N ASN A 47 -15.76 -11.08 8.51
CA ASN A 47 -16.63 -11.61 9.55
C ASN A 47 -15.93 -11.51 10.90
N VAL A 48 -16.52 -10.77 11.85
CA VAL A 48 -15.99 -10.56 13.19
C VAL A 48 -16.98 -11.10 14.21
N GLY A 49 -16.66 -12.24 14.82
CA GLY A 49 -17.53 -12.89 15.80
C GLY A 49 -18.96 -13.14 15.31
N GLY A 50 -19.13 -13.41 14.01
CA GLY A 50 -20.43 -13.62 13.36
C GLY A 50 -21.02 -12.39 12.67
N LYS A 51 -20.47 -11.18 12.89
CA LYS A 51 -20.94 -9.96 12.22
C LYS A 51 -20.09 -9.61 11.02
N ARG A 52 -20.73 -9.43 9.86
CA ARG A 52 -20.03 -9.05 8.61
C ARG A 52 -19.79 -7.54 8.52
N TYR A 53 -18.57 -7.18 8.17
CA TYR A 53 -18.10 -5.83 7.88
C TYR A 53 -17.55 -5.77 6.47
N THR A 54 -18.01 -4.80 5.68
CA THR A 54 -17.44 -4.48 4.37
C THR A 54 -16.53 -3.26 4.52
N VAL A 55 -15.26 -3.41 4.16
CA VAL A 55 -14.21 -2.43 4.42
C VAL A 55 -13.30 -2.26 3.21
N ARG A 56 -12.66 -1.10 3.08
CA ARG A 56 -11.56 -0.93 2.11
C ARG A 56 -10.28 -1.47 2.73
N ARG A 57 -9.46 -2.18 1.97
CA ARG A 57 -8.13 -2.61 2.42
C ARG A 57 -7.31 -1.42 2.90
N THR A 58 -7.35 -0.30 2.19
CA THR A 58 -6.73 0.97 2.60
C THR A 58 -7.13 1.44 4.00
N ASP A 59 -8.35 1.15 4.49
CA ASP A 59 -8.73 1.49 5.86
C ASP A 59 -7.98 0.60 6.87
N LEU A 60 -7.85 -0.69 6.61
CA LEU A 60 -7.12 -1.63 7.49
C LEU A 60 -5.61 -1.37 7.51
N LEU A 61 -5.07 -0.79 6.43
CA LEU A 61 -3.67 -0.39 6.31
C LEU A 61 -3.35 0.99 6.90
N ALA A 62 -4.34 1.72 7.43
CA ALA A 62 -4.18 3.09 7.91
C ALA A 62 -3.16 3.24 9.06
N ASP A 63 -2.93 2.16 9.81
CA ASP A 63 -1.84 2.08 10.78
C ASP A 63 -0.85 0.96 10.39
N PRO A 64 0.29 1.31 9.74
CA PRO A 64 1.27 0.33 9.28
C PRO A 64 1.87 -0.54 10.39
N LYS A 65 1.78 -0.12 11.66
CA LYS A 65 2.30 -0.88 12.81
C LYS A 65 1.26 -1.82 13.42
N SER A 66 0.01 -1.78 12.93
CA SER A 66 -1.07 -2.61 13.45
C SER A 66 -1.03 -4.04 12.89
N LYS A 67 -1.59 -5.00 13.65
CA LYS A 67 -1.79 -6.38 13.18
C LYS A 67 -2.72 -6.47 11.97
N LEU A 68 -3.70 -5.57 11.88
CA LEU A 68 -4.57 -5.49 10.70
C LEU A 68 -3.77 -5.10 9.45
N ALA A 69 -2.82 -4.16 9.57
CA ALA A 69 -1.96 -3.83 8.45
C ALA A 69 -1.06 -5.01 8.03
N GLU A 70 -0.50 -5.75 9.00
CA GLU A 70 0.30 -6.96 8.71
C GLU A 70 -0.50 -8.02 7.94
N TRP A 71 -1.72 -8.32 8.39
CA TRP A 71 -2.52 -9.39 7.81
C TRP A 71 -3.14 -9.06 6.46
N PHE A 72 -3.49 -7.79 6.24
CA PHE A 72 -4.19 -7.35 5.03
C PHE A 72 -3.27 -6.66 4.02
N LYS A 73 -1.95 -6.65 4.25
CA LYS A 73 -0.98 -6.13 3.29
C LYS A 73 -0.99 -6.97 2.01
N PRO A 74 -0.95 -6.34 0.82
CA PRO A 74 -0.78 -7.09 -0.43
C PRO A 74 0.52 -7.91 -0.40
N GLY A 75 0.45 -9.16 -0.85
CA GLY A 75 1.58 -10.09 -0.82
C GLY A 75 1.82 -10.77 0.53
N THR A 76 0.97 -10.56 1.54
CA THR A 76 1.03 -11.35 2.78
C THR A 76 0.71 -12.82 2.49
N VAL A 77 1.68 -13.69 2.76
CA VAL A 77 1.57 -15.16 2.59
C VAL A 77 0.73 -15.80 3.69
N LYS A 78 0.64 -15.14 4.85
CA LYS A 78 -0.13 -15.62 6.00
C LYS A 78 -1.63 -15.55 5.70
N GLN A 79 -2.24 -16.71 5.51
CA GLN A 79 -3.68 -16.81 5.31
C GLN A 79 -4.40 -16.57 6.64
N ILE A 80 -5.13 -15.45 6.74
CA ILE A 80 -6.17 -15.30 7.75
C ILE A 80 -7.24 -16.34 7.42
N ALA A 81 -7.80 -17.00 8.44
CA ALA A 81 -8.91 -17.92 8.25
C ALA A 81 -10.08 -17.22 7.54
N THR A 82 -10.84 -17.97 6.76
CA THR A 82 -12.09 -17.52 6.14
C THR A 82 -13.26 -18.33 6.68
N ASP A 83 -14.44 -17.72 6.72
CA ASP A 83 -15.67 -18.45 6.98
C ASP A 83 -16.12 -19.25 5.74
N LYS A 84 -17.21 -20.02 5.87
CA LYS A 84 -17.78 -20.81 4.76
C LYS A 84 -18.16 -19.97 3.53
N GLY A 85 -18.36 -18.66 3.70
CA GLY A 85 -18.67 -17.73 2.63
C GLY A 85 -17.45 -17.02 2.04
N GLY A 86 -16.23 -17.42 2.43
CA GLY A 86 -14.99 -16.81 1.95
C GLY A 86 -14.69 -15.43 2.57
N ASN A 87 -15.43 -15.00 3.59
CA ASN A 87 -15.13 -13.74 4.28
C ASN A 87 -14.00 -13.97 5.29
N TYR A 88 -13.08 -13.02 5.42
CA TYR A 88 -12.01 -13.10 6.42
C TYR A 88 -12.59 -13.20 7.83
N TYR A 89 -12.21 -14.20 8.59
CA TYR A 89 -12.77 -14.47 9.91
C TYR A 89 -11.85 -13.97 11.03
N LEU A 90 -12.41 -13.15 11.92
CA LEU A 90 -11.78 -12.69 13.14
C LEU A 90 -12.60 -13.17 14.34
N ASP A 91 -11.99 -14.00 15.18
CA ASP A 91 -12.57 -14.49 16.42
C ASP A 91 -12.50 -13.41 17.54
N ARG A 92 -13.26 -12.32 17.35
CA ARG A 92 -13.26 -11.13 18.21
C ARG A 92 -14.65 -10.53 18.35
N ASP A 93 -14.83 -9.70 19.38
CA ASP A 93 -16.08 -8.99 19.60
C ASP A 93 -16.36 -7.94 18.50
N PRO A 94 -17.55 -7.97 17.87
CA PRO A 94 -17.88 -7.04 16.81
C PRO A 94 -18.09 -5.60 17.28
N LYS A 95 -18.49 -5.34 18.53
CA LYS A 95 -18.66 -3.96 19.04
C LYS A 95 -17.30 -3.28 19.18
N SER A 96 -16.31 -3.96 19.73
CA SER A 96 -14.93 -3.46 19.80
C SER A 96 -14.35 -3.20 18.40
N PHE A 97 -14.56 -4.11 17.44
CA PHE A 97 -14.06 -3.93 16.08
C PHE A 97 -14.65 -2.71 15.37
N ARG A 98 -15.91 -2.37 15.63
CA ARG A 98 -16.52 -1.13 15.12
C ARG A 98 -15.71 0.11 15.53
N HIS A 99 -15.24 0.18 16.77
CA HIS A 99 -14.44 1.30 17.26
C HIS A 99 -13.03 1.31 16.65
N ILE A 100 -12.41 0.14 16.48
CA ILE A 100 -11.11 0.01 15.79
C ILE A 100 -11.22 0.52 14.35
N LEU A 101 -12.26 0.08 13.62
CA LEU A 101 -12.49 0.49 12.24
C LEU A 101 -12.78 2.00 12.12
N ALA A 102 -13.54 2.57 13.07
CA ALA A 102 -13.77 4.01 13.13
C ALA A 102 -12.46 4.79 13.35
N TYR A 103 -11.61 4.33 14.28
CA TYR A 103 -10.29 4.90 14.52
C TYR A 103 -9.42 4.88 13.26
N LEU A 104 -9.33 3.74 12.58
CA LEU A 104 -8.51 3.59 11.37
C LEU A 104 -8.99 4.50 10.23
N ARG A 105 -10.32 4.64 10.05
CA ARG A 105 -10.90 5.56 9.05
C ARG A 105 -10.59 7.02 9.36
N LEU A 106 -10.65 7.43 10.63
CA LEU A 106 -10.28 8.77 11.06
C LEU A 106 -8.79 9.04 10.82
N LYS A 107 -7.93 8.09 11.20
CA LYS A 107 -6.48 8.15 10.99
C LYS A 107 -6.13 8.29 9.51
N LYS A 108 -6.76 7.49 8.65
CA LYS A 108 -6.60 7.55 7.19
C LYS A 108 -7.05 8.90 6.61
N LYS A 109 -8.21 9.42 7.05
CA LYS A 109 -8.76 10.70 6.59
C LYS A 109 -7.90 11.90 6.98
N ASN A 110 -6.97 11.72 7.92
CA ASN A 110 -5.91 12.66 8.23
C ASN A 110 -6.45 14.09 8.48
N LEU A 111 -7.27 14.23 9.54
CA LEU A 111 -7.49 15.52 10.19
C LEU A 111 -6.18 16.15 10.73
N PHE A 112 -5.05 15.45 10.65
CA PHE A 112 -3.75 15.95 11.07
C PHE A 112 -3.03 16.80 10.00
N TYR A 113 -3.50 16.82 8.75
CA TYR A 113 -2.96 17.77 7.77
C TYR A 113 -3.37 19.22 8.07
N HIS A 114 -4.51 19.47 8.73
CA HIS A 114 -4.93 20.85 9.00
C HIS A 114 -4.08 21.51 10.10
N TRP A 115 -3.82 20.81 11.21
CA TRP A 115 -3.05 21.38 12.33
C TRP A 115 -1.57 21.65 11.99
N ARG A 116 -0.94 20.75 11.24
CA ARG A 116 0.47 20.90 10.86
C ARG A 116 0.68 21.94 9.73
N TYR A 117 -0.32 22.16 8.88
CA TYR A 117 -0.29 23.22 7.86
C TYR A 117 -0.47 24.62 8.48
N LEU A 118 -1.23 24.72 9.58
CA LEU A 118 -1.40 25.98 10.31
C LEU A 118 -0.19 26.34 11.17
N GLN A 119 0.51 25.37 11.78
CA GLN A 119 1.76 25.65 12.51
C GLN A 119 2.92 26.09 11.59
N SER A 120 2.98 25.61 10.35
CA SER A 120 4.04 25.96 9.40
C SER A 120 3.85 27.33 8.71
N ARG A 121 2.69 27.99 8.89
CA ARG A 121 2.37 29.31 8.33
C ARG A 121 2.29 30.42 9.38
N MET A 122 2.59 30.11 10.65
CA MET A 122 2.70 31.09 11.73
C MET A 122 4.13 31.18 12.28
N ILE A 123 5.13 31.03 11.40
CA ILE A 123 6.53 31.37 11.67
C ILE A 123 7.07 32.13 10.46
#